data_AF-A0A7G9NSV4-F1
#
_entry.id   AF-A0A7G9NSV4-F1
#
_cell.length_a   1.000
_cell.length_b   1.000
_cell.length_c   1.000
_cell.angle_alpha   90.00
_cell.angle_beta   90.00
_cell.angle_gamma   90.00
#
_symmetry.space_group_name_H-M   'P 1'
#
loop_
_entity.id
_entity.type
_entity.pdbx_description
1 polymer ?
#
loop_
_entity_poly.entity_id
_entity_poly.type
_entity_poly.pdbx_seq_one_letter_code
_entity_poly.pdbx_strand_id
1 'polypeptide(L)'
;MAVFVLLLSLAGSCCAATDLLLVDEPFDGPLETSTSVSPHWFDTTGGGFEVYPSGGASQRVLSTTYDHDANGSTPQVTIPGAIEVNDSAGTVTLTAEFTLPNNVDTEQTGLLKFFAAYRGYNAIFPNPTVSLTNVTDSRTVLAASNVIFNADKGIWQINTRQISLLAGDLGDTFRLNFYGGGSDNNNGLELTDVTFAVATVVVPTPAAATMGLLLLAGFGLGRRRDRLF
;
A
#
# COMPACT_ATOMS: atom_id res chain seq x y z
N MET A 1 59.67 12.38 11.51
CA MET A 1 58.61 11.39 11.21
C MET A 1 57.31 11.95 11.75
N ALA A 2 56.41 12.42 10.87
CA ALA A 2 55.08 12.87 11.26
C ALA A 2 54.07 11.87 10.70
N VAL A 3 53.31 11.25 11.60
CA VAL A 3 52.24 10.30 11.31
C VAL A 3 51.08 11.07 10.70
N PHE A 4 50.75 10.77 9.44
CA PHE A 4 49.56 11.31 8.78
C PHE A 4 48.39 10.38 9.09
N VAL A 5 47.54 10.80 10.03
CA VAL A 5 46.28 10.11 10.36
C VAL A 5 45.29 10.42 9.24
N LEU A 6 45.03 9.43 8.38
CA LEU A 6 43.97 9.48 7.38
C LEU A 6 42.62 9.25 8.07
N LEU A 7 41.93 10.32 8.47
CA LEU A 7 40.52 10.25 8.88
C LEU A 7 39.65 10.12 7.62
N LEU A 8 39.33 8.87 7.28
CA LEU A 8 38.24 8.55 6.36
C LEU A 8 36.92 8.84 7.10
N SER A 9 36.42 10.07 7.01
CA SER A 9 35.05 10.37 7.45
C SER A 9 34.10 9.76 6.42
N LEU A 10 33.68 8.51 6.65
CA LEU A 10 32.44 7.99 6.10
C LEU A 10 31.29 8.81 6.71
N ALA A 11 30.98 9.96 6.11
CA ALA A 11 29.69 10.59 6.28
C ALA A 11 28.68 9.71 5.54
N GLY A 12 28.27 8.61 6.17
CA GLY A 12 27.11 7.85 5.74
C GLY A 12 25.90 8.77 5.90
N SER A 13 25.36 9.26 4.79
CA SER A 13 24.05 9.88 4.78
C SER A 13 23.05 8.80 5.20
N CYS A 14 22.59 8.88 6.45
CA CYS A 14 21.44 8.12 6.93
C CYS A 14 20.22 8.66 6.16
N CYS A 15 19.96 8.09 5.00
CA CYS A 15 18.65 8.22 4.38
C CYS A 15 17.81 7.10 5.00
N ALA A 16 16.69 7.46 5.61
CA ALA A 16 15.73 6.50 6.14
C ALA A 16 14.87 5.98 4.99
N ALA A 17 14.58 4.68 4.98
CA ALA A 17 13.59 4.12 4.07
C ALA A 17 12.25 4.85 4.30
N THR A 18 11.57 5.20 3.21
CA THR A 18 10.21 5.77 3.25
C THR A 18 9.25 4.70 2.76
N ASP A 19 8.04 4.66 3.31
CA ASP A 19 7.00 3.76 2.82
C ASP A 19 6.49 4.25 1.45
N LEU A 20 6.45 3.32 0.49
CA LEU A 20 5.81 3.49 -0.80
C LEU A 20 4.42 2.85 -0.74
N LEU A 21 3.40 3.65 -1.00
CA LEU A 21 2.03 3.19 -1.19
C LEU A 21 1.86 2.66 -2.62
N LEU A 22 1.59 1.35 -2.72
CA LEU A 22 1.31 0.62 -3.96
C LEU A 22 -0.18 0.56 -4.28
N VAL A 23 -1.00 0.57 -3.23
CA VAL A 23 -2.45 0.71 -3.27
C VAL A 23 -2.80 1.71 -2.17
N ASP A 24 -3.63 2.68 -2.50
CA ASP A 24 -4.19 3.67 -1.58
C ASP A 24 -5.54 4.07 -2.14
N GLU A 25 -6.58 3.35 -1.70
CA GLU A 25 -7.92 3.49 -2.26
C GLU A 25 -8.94 3.74 -1.13
N PRO A 26 -9.31 5.02 -0.91
CA PRO A 26 -10.32 5.41 0.07
C PRO A 26 -11.76 5.26 -0.45
N PHE A 27 -11.97 5.06 -1.76
CA PHE A 27 -13.28 4.94 -2.43
C PHE A 27 -14.20 6.17 -2.25
N ASP A 28 -13.64 7.37 -2.08
CA ASP A 28 -14.38 8.60 -1.78
C ASP A 28 -14.74 9.45 -3.00
N GLY A 29 -14.45 8.95 -4.20
CA GLY A 29 -14.69 9.61 -5.48
C GLY A 29 -14.72 8.64 -6.66
N PRO A 30 -14.78 9.14 -7.92
CA PRO A 30 -14.54 8.28 -9.09
C PRO A 30 -13.15 7.65 -8.99
N LEU A 31 -12.98 6.42 -9.50
CA LEU A 31 -11.77 5.58 -9.47
C LEU A 31 -10.48 6.18 -10.06
N GLU A 32 -10.45 7.47 -10.34
CA GLU A 32 -9.33 8.17 -10.92
C GLU A 32 -8.83 9.23 -9.95
N THR A 33 -7.96 8.88 -8.99
CA THR A 33 -6.95 9.84 -8.49
C THR A 33 -5.80 9.24 -7.67
N SER A 34 -4.65 9.15 -8.33
CA SER A 34 -3.33 9.64 -7.88
C SER A 34 -2.67 9.07 -6.61
N THR A 35 -2.10 7.87 -6.74
CA THR A 35 -0.78 7.54 -6.15
C THR A 35 0.15 6.98 -7.23
N SER A 36 1.46 6.87 -6.94
CA SER A 36 2.51 6.65 -7.96
C SER A 36 2.40 5.32 -8.74
N VAL A 37 1.54 4.41 -8.27
CA VAL A 37 1.08 3.21 -8.98
C VAL A 37 -0.43 3.13 -8.77
N SER A 38 -1.24 3.62 -9.70
CA SER A 38 -2.71 3.52 -9.56
C SER A 38 -3.15 2.10 -9.92
N PRO A 39 -3.68 1.30 -8.97
CA PRO A 39 -4.15 -0.05 -9.27
C PRO A 39 -5.33 0.01 -10.24
N HIS A 40 -5.38 -0.95 -11.16
CA HIS A 40 -6.53 -1.14 -12.04
C HIS A 40 -7.54 -2.08 -11.35
N TRP A 41 -8.73 -1.56 -11.04
CA TRP A 41 -9.80 -2.30 -10.37
C TRP A 41 -10.80 -2.88 -11.37
N PHE A 42 -11.19 -4.14 -11.16
CA PHE A 42 -12.25 -4.81 -11.92
C PHE A 42 -12.88 -5.93 -11.10
N ASP A 43 -14.08 -6.37 -11.49
CA ASP A 43 -14.73 -7.55 -10.93
C ASP A 43 -14.88 -8.67 -11.97
N THR A 44 -15.36 -9.84 -11.53
CA THR A 44 -15.55 -11.01 -12.39
C THR A 44 -16.71 -10.88 -13.39
N THR A 45 -17.62 -9.91 -13.23
CA THR A 45 -18.84 -9.78 -14.04
C THR A 45 -18.84 -8.56 -14.96
N GLY A 46 -17.85 -7.68 -14.85
CA GLY A 46 -17.64 -6.50 -15.68
C GLY A 46 -18.60 -5.35 -15.39
N GLY A 47 -19.34 -5.36 -14.27
CA GLY A 47 -20.39 -4.38 -14.01
C GLY A 47 -21.06 -4.41 -12.64
N GLY A 48 -20.50 -5.12 -11.65
CA GLY A 48 -20.97 -5.13 -10.26
C GLY A 48 -20.34 -4.05 -9.38
N PHE A 49 -19.43 -3.26 -9.93
CA PHE A 49 -18.64 -2.27 -9.22
C PHE A 49 -19.45 -1.02 -8.87
N GLU A 50 -19.72 -0.81 -7.58
CA GLU A 50 -20.40 0.38 -7.07
C GLU A 50 -19.57 1.03 -5.95
N VAL A 51 -19.13 2.25 -6.21
CA VAL A 51 -18.43 3.11 -5.24
C VAL A 51 -19.43 4.02 -4.59
N TYR A 52 -19.38 4.09 -3.26
CA TYR A 52 -20.30 4.87 -2.48
C TYR A 52 -19.57 5.99 -1.74
N PRO A 53 -20.01 7.25 -1.87
CA PRO A 53 -19.41 8.38 -1.18
C PRO A 53 -19.70 8.35 0.33
N SER A 54 -18.89 9.06 1.11
CA SER A 54 -19.12 9.25 2.55
C SER A 54 -20.51 9.80 2.88
N GLY A 55 -21.07 9.38 4.02
CA GLY A 55 -22.35 9.85 4.57
C GLY A 55 -23.62 9.19 4.03
N GLY A 56 -23.51 8.22 3.11
CA GLY A 56 -24.65 7.44 2.63
C GLY A 56 -24.99 6.27 3.56
N ALA A 57 -26.23 6.16 4.02
CA ALA A 57 -26.78 4.92 4.54
C ALA A 57 -27.96 4.53 3.65
N SER A 58 -27.77 3.53 2.80
CA SER A 58 -28.82 3.02 1.92
C SER A 58 -28.93 1.51 2.06
N GLN A 59 -29.87 0.90 1.32
CA GLN A 59 -29.92 -0.55 1.25
C GLN A 59 -28.58 -1.14 0.82
N ARG A 60 -27.69 -0.40 0.15
CA ARG A 60 -26.43 -0.91 -0.39
C ARG A 60 -25.15 -0.29 0.20
N VAL A 61 -25.28 0.51 1.26
CA VAL A 61 -24.15 1.23 1.87
C VAL A 61 -24.26 1.22 3.40
N LEU A 62 -23.17 0.86 4.08
CA LEU A 62 -23.06 0.94 5.53
C LEU A 62 -22.70 2.34 6.03
N SER A 63 -23.09 2.62 7.27
CA SER A 63 -22.78 3.88 7.95
C SER A 63 -21.27 4.14 7.97
N THR A 64 -20.90 5.39 7.71
CA THR A 64 -19.54 5.79 7.33
C THR A 64 -18.66 6.16 8.53
N THR A 65 -18.93 5.59 9.71
CA THR A 65 -18.09 5.82 10.89
C THR A 65 -17.78 4.49 11.59
N TYR A 66 -16.56 4.38 12.09
CA TYR A 66 -16.06 3.21 12.81
C TYR A 66 -15.61 3.61 14.22
N ASP A 67 -16.12 2.88 15.22
CA ASP A 67 -15.59 2.92 16.59
C ASP A 67 -14.40 1.96 16.68
N HIS A 68 -13.20 2.53 16.69
CA HIS A 68 -11.96 1.79 16.51
C HIS A 68 -11.40 1.14 17.77
N ASP A 69 -11.92 1.52 18.93
CA ASP A 69 -11.43 1.10 20.23
C ASP A 69 -12.54 0.83 21.25
N ALA A 70 -13.80 0.80 20.80
CA ALA A 70 -15.00 0.60 21.63
C ALA A 70 -15.10 1.63 22.78
N ASN A 71 -14.56 2.83 22.57
CA ASN A 71 -14.51 3.88 23.57
C ASN A 71 -15.33 5.08 23.10
N GLY A 72 -16.48 5.33 23.74
CA GLY A 72 -17.35 6.46 23.37
C GLY A 72 -16.75 7.86 23.57
N SER A 73 -15.52 7.96 24.10
CA SER A 73 -14.79 9.22 24.28
C SER A 73 -13.77 9.50 23.19
N THR A 74 -13.42 8.52 22.36
CA THR A 74 -12.54 8.72 21.20
C THR A 74 -13.38 9.12 19.98
N PRO A 75 -12.88 10.04 19.13
CA PRO A 75 -13.53 10.32 17.86
C PRO A 75 -13.66 9.04 17.04
N GLN A 76 -14.86 8.77 16.52
CA GLN A 76 -15.04 7.73 15.52
C GLN A 76 -14.24 8.08 14.27
N VAL A 77 -13.70 7.06 13.61
CA VAL A 77 -13.00 7.21 12.35
C VAL A 77 -14.03 7.36 11.25
N THR A 78 -13.99 8.47 10.51
CA THR A 78 -14.82 8.66 9.33
C THR A 78 -14.25 7.83 8.18
N ILE A 79 -15.11 7.00 7.61
CA ILE A 79 -14.84 6.24 6.39
C ILE A 79 -15.18 7.13 5.19
N PRO A 80 -14.19 7.50 4.36
CA PRO A 80 -14.35 8.51 3.32
C PRO A 80 -15.19 7.99 2.12
N GLY A 81 -15.21 6.67 1.89
CA GLY A 81 -16.12 5.98 0.99
C GLY A 81 -16.02 4.46 1.12
N ALA A 82 -16.77 3.69 0.33
CA ALA A 82 -16.71 2.23 0.39
C ALA A 82 -17.02 1.60 -0.96
N ILE A 83 -16.53 0.37 -1.15
CA ILE A 83 -16.85 -0.50 -2.28
C ILE A 83 -17.59 -1.74 -1.83
N GLU A 84 -18.64 -2.12 -2.57
CA GLU A 84 -19.32 -3.40 -2.39
C GLU A 84 -18.68 -4.49 -3.27
N VAL A 85 -18.23 -5.57 -2.64
CA VAL A 85 -17.80 -6.82 -3.29
C VAL A 85 -19.01 -7.75 -3.34
N ASN A 86 -19.96 -7.43 -4.21
CA ASN A 86 -21.16 -8.21 -4.50
C ASN A 86 -21.84 -7.63 -5.74
N ASP A 87 -22.53 -8.47 -6.52
CA ASP A 87 -23.37 -7.98 -7.61
C ASP A 87 -24.79 -8.55 -7.54
N SER A 88 -25.62 -8.19 -8.53
CA SER A 88 -27.01 -8.67 -8.59
C SER A 88 -27.14 -10.20 -8.76
N ALA A 89 -26.08 -10.88 -9.17
CA ALA A 89 -26.01 -12.33 -9.36
C ALA A 89 -25.36 -13.07 -8.17
N GLY A 90 -24.78 -12.35 -7.20
CA GLY A 90 -24.27 -12.86 -5.93
C GLY A 90 -22.78 -12.61 -5.72
N THR A 91 -22.08 -13.58 -5.13
CA THR A 91 -20.66 -13.49 -4.79
C THR A 91 -19.79 -13.20 -6.01
N VAL A 92 -18.92 -12.19 -5.90
CA VAL A 92 -17.96 -11.80 -6.94
C VAL A 92 -16.53 -11.81 -6.38
N THR A 93 -15.56 -11.76 -7.29
CA THR A 93 -14.18 -11.40 -6.92
C THR A 93 -13.92 -9.97 -7.39
N LEU A 94 -13.62 -9.08 -6.45
CA LEU A 94 -13.05 -7.77 -6.73
C LEU A 94 -11.53 -7.92 -6.82
N THR A 95 -10.97 -7.39 -7.91
CA THR A 95 -9.55 -7.49 -8.21
C THR A 95 -8.94 -6.09 -8.34
N ALA A 96 -7.80 -5.88 -7.66
CA ALA A 96 -6.86 -4.81 -7.95
C ALA A 96 -5.61 -5.40 -8.60
N GLU A 97 -5.21 -4.84 -9.74
CA GLU A 97 -3.98 -5.20 -10.44
C GLU A 97 -3.00 -4.02 -10.44
N PHE A 98 -1.75 -4.27 -10.04
CA PHE A 98 -0.71 -3.24 -9.94
C PHE A 98 0.67 -3.85 -10.21
N THR A 99 1.64 -3.02 -10.60
CA THR A 99 3.02 -3.45 -10.85
C THR A 99 3.91 -3.04 -9.69
N LEU A 100 4.76 -3.96 -9.19
CA LEU A 100 5.70 -3.67 -8.12
C LEU A 100 6.86 -2.80 -8.65
N PRO A 101 7.12 -1.61 -8.10
CA PRO A 101 8.20 -0.74 -8.58
C PRO A 101 9.59 -1.31 -8.30
N ASN A 102 10.55 -1.01 -9.19
CA ASN A 102 11.93 -1.51 -9.11
C ASN A 102 12.76 -0.92 -7.95
N ASN A 103 12.21 0.04 -7.19
CA ASN A 103 12.89 0.71 -6.07
C ASN A 103 12.37 0.27 -4.70
N VAL A 104 11.57 -0.79 -4.64
CA VAL A 104 11.08 -1.38 -3.38
C VAL A 104 12.19 -2.17 -2.71
N ASP A 105 12.29 -2.05 -1.39
CA ASP A 105 13.15 -2.87 -0.54
C ASP A 105 12.46 -4.20 -0.26
N THR A 106 12.81 -5.23 -1.02
CA THR A 106 12.24 -6.58 -0.89
C THR A 106 12.73 -7.33 0.35
N GLU A 107 13.71 -6.81 1.09
CA GLU A 107 14.11 -7.38 2.38
C GLU A 107 13.14 -6.99 3.50
N GLN A 108 12.32 -5.96 3.28
CA GLN A 108 11.30 -5.51 4.21
C GLN A 108 9.96 -6.20 3.95
N THR A 109 9.19 -6.39 5.02
CA THR A 109 7.84 -6.95 4.91
C THR A 109 6.86 -5.87 4.48
N GLY A 110 6.14 -6.11 3.40
CA GLY A 110 5.03 -5.28 2.98
C GLY A 110 3.82 -5.44 3.90
N LEU A 111 2.97 -4.42 3.96
CA LEU A 111 1.82 -4.39 4.85
C LEU A 111 0.55 -4.03 4.07
N LEU A 112 -0.32 -5.03 3.88
CA LEU A 112 -1.67 -4.84 3.34
C LEU A 112 -2.62 -4.57 4.50
N LYS A 113 -3.32 -3.44 4.45
CA LYS A 113 -4.39 -3.07 5.37
C LYS A 113 -5.65 -2.74 4.58
N PHE A 114 -6.79 -3.04 5.17
CA PHE A 114 -8.09 -2.63 4.66
C PHE A 114 -9.11 -2.73 5.79
N PHE A 115 -10.18 -1.96 5.70
CA PHE A 115 -11.35 -2.15 6.55
C PHE A 115 -12.38 -2.97 5.80
N ALA A 116 -13.05 -3.86 6.52
CA ALA A 116 -14.12 -4.66 5.98
C ALA A 116 -15.33 -4.63 6.91
N ALA A 117 -16.51 -4.58 6.32
CA ALA A 117 -17.77 -4.79 6.99
C ALA A 117 -18.66 -5.66 6.11
N TYR A 118 -19.80 -6.08 6.64
CA TYR A 118 -20.76 -6.82 5.85
C TYR A 118 -22.18 -6.35 6.12
N ARG A 119 -23.00 -6.50 5.08
CA ARG A 119 -24.41 -6.15 5.06
C ARG A 119 -25.21 -7.42 4.84
N GLY A 120 -26.13 -7.75 5.76
CA GLY A 120 -26.93 -8.99 5.69
C GLY A 120 -26.17 -10.25 6.15
N TYR A 121 -26.84 -11.13 6.87
CA TYR A 121 -26.21 -12.26 7.57
C TYR A 121 -25.62 -13.35 6.67
N ASN A 122 -26.00 -13.40 5.40
CA ASN A 122 -25.46 -14.30 4.39
C ASN A 122 -24.28 -13.69 3.61
N ALA A 123 -23.91 -12.41 3.79
CA ALA A 123 -22.72 -11.84 3.16
C ALA A 123 -21.40 -12.45 3.68
N ILE A 124 -21.44 -13.08 4.85
CA ILE A 124 -20.33 -13.86 5.41
C ILE A 124 -20.27 -15.30 4.84
N PHE A 125 -21.24 -15.72 4.02
CA PHE A 125 -21.23 -17.00 3.33
C PHE A 125 -21.09 -16.73 1.83
N PRO A 126 -20.01 -17.20 1.17
CA PRO A 126 -19.25 -18.42 1.48
C PRO A 126 -17.89 -18.22 2.20
N ASN A 127 -17.80 -17.38 3.23
CA ASN A 127 -16.57 -16.90 3.89
C ASN A 127 -15.74 -16.02 2.95
N PRO A 128 -15.91 -14.69 3.01
CA PRO A 128 -15.11 -13.79 2.22
C PRO A 128 -13.62 -13.94 2.50
N THR A 129 -12.81 -13.88 1.44
CA THR A 129 -11.35 -14.07 1.52
C THR A 129 -10.59 -12.97 0.81
N VAL A 130 -9.37 -12.73 1.27
CA VAL A 130 -8.36 -11.92 0.58
C VAL A 130 -7.18 -12.79 0.15
N SER A 131 -6.65 -12.57 -1.04
CA SER A 131 -5.44 -13.24 -1.56
C SER A 131 -4.61 -12.29 -2.43
N LEU A 132 -3.32 -12.61 -2.58
CA LEU A 132 -2.38 -11.87 -3.41
C LEU A 132 -1.56 -12.84 -4.26
N THR A 133 -1.48 -12.59 -5.56
CA THR A 133 -0.74 -13.43 -6.52
C THR A 133 0.21 -12.56 -7.32
N ASN A 134 1.47 -12.99 -7.47
CA ASN A 134 2.35 -12.48 -8.51
C ASN A 134 1.94 -13.20 -9.81
N VAL A 135 1.33 -12.44 -10.72
CA VAL A 135 0.76 -12.95 -11.97
C VAL A 135 1.85 -13.29 -12.97
N THR A 136 2.94 -12.49 -13.02
CA THR A 136 4.08 -12.74 -13.90
C THR A 136 4.64 -14.15 -13.67
N ASP A 137 4.82 -14.51 -12.41
CA ASP A 137 5.44 -15.77 -11.99
C ASP A 137 4.43 -16.89 -11.70
N SER A 138 3.13 -16.62 -11.79
CA SER A 138 2.06 -17.53 -11.34
C SER A 138 2.25 -18.02 -9.89
N ARG A 139 2.80 -17.17 -9.03
CA ARG A 139 3.17 -17.49 -7.65
C ARG A 139 2.16 -16.90 -6.67
N THR A 140 1.67 -17.74 -5.75
CA THR A 140 0.87 -17.26 -4.60
C THR A 140 1.78 -16.53 -3.62
N VAL A 141 1.44 -15.27 -3.32
CA VAL A 141 2.17 -14.41 -2.38
C VAL A 141 1.44 -14.40 -1.03
N LEU A 142 0.12 -14.25 -1.07
CA LEU A 142 -0.77 -14.44 0.08
C LEU A 142 -1.83 -15.48 -0.32
N ALA A 143 -1.80 -16.64 0.33
CA ALA A 143 -2.86 -17.63 0.18
C ALA A 143 -4.20 -17.03 0.62
N ALA A 144 -5.30 -17.51 0.02
CA ALA A 144 -6.64 -17.08 0.39
C ALA A 144 -6.85 -17.24 1.90
N SER A 145 -7.12 -16.12 2.56
CA SER A 145 -7.34 -16.05 4.00
C SER A 145 -8.63 -15.32 4.29
N ASN A 146 -9.36 -15.76 5.31
CA ASN A 146 -10.64 -15.16 5.65
C ASN A 146 -10.48 -13.68 6.00
N VAL A 147 -11.42 -12.87 5.52
CA VAL A 147 -11.60 -11.50 6.00
C VAL A 147 -12.18 -11.56 7.41
N ILE A 148 -11.68 -10.71 8.29
CA ILE A 148 -12.14 -10.58 9.67
C ILE A 148 -13.28 -9.57 9.71
N PHE A 149 -14.37 -9.96 10.38
CA PHE A 149 -15.58 -9.15 10.55
C PHE A 149 -15.93 -9.04 12.03
N ASN A 150 -16.75 -8.05 12.36
CA ASN A 150 -17.42 -8.02 13.64
C ASN A 150 -18.53 -9.09 13.66
N ALA A 151 -18.94 -9.55 14.84
CA ALA A 151 -20.10 -10.43 14.93
C ALA A 151 -21.39 -9.70 14.52
N ASP A 152 -21.48 -8.41 14.80
CA ASP A 152 -22.62 -7.56 14.44
C ASP A 152 -22.45 -6.99 13.03
N LYS A 153 -23.55 -7.02 12.26
CA LYS A 153 -23.59 -6.49 10.90
C LYS A 153 -23.30 -4.98 10.89
N GLY A 154 -22.65 -4.52 9.83
CA GLY A 154 -22.41 -3.10 9.62
C GLY A 154 -21.35 -2.46 10.50
N ILE A 155 -20.65 -3.23 11.34
CA ILE A 155 -19.50 -2.75 12.10
C ILE A 155 -18.23 -3.08 11.32
N TRP A 156 -17.53 -2.03 10.91
CA TRP A 156 -16.21 -2.13 10.26
C TRP A 156 -15.20 -2.83 11.17
N GLN A 157 -14.28 -3.58 10.58
CA GLN A 157 -13.13 -4.16 11.26
C GLN A 157 -11.88 -3.99 10.40
N ILE A 158 -10.78 -3.65 11.07
CA ILE A 158 -9.48 -3.58 10.41
C ILE A 158 -8.94 -4.98 10.14
N ASN A 159 -8.47 -5.18 8.91
CA ASN A 159 -7.72 -6.34 8.49
C ASN A 159 -6.29 -5.91 8.20
N THR A 160 -5.32 -6.70 8.67
CA THR A 160 -3.91 -6.48 8.40
C THR A 160 -3.27 -7.79 7.97
N ARG A 161 -2.47 -7.76 6.90
CA ARG A 161 -1.71 -8.91 6.38
C ARG A 161 -0.28 -8.48 6.10
N GLN A 162 0.66 -9.28 6.58
CA GLN A 162 2.08 -9.14 6.26
C GLN A 162 2.36 -9.87 4.94
N ILE A 163 3.07 -9.20 4.05
CA ILE A 163 3.36 -9.66 2.70
C ILE A 163 4.87 -9.77 2.54
N SER A 164 5.37 -10.99 2.30
CA SER A 164 6.77 -11.21 1.98
C SER A 164 6.98 -11.08 0.48
N LEU A 165 7.85 -10.16 0.10
CA LEU A 165 8.30 -9.97 -1.28
C LEU A 165 9.64 -10.65 -1.50
N LEU A 166 9.94 -11.00 -2.74
CA LEU A 166 11.21 -11.56 -3.18
C LEU A 166 11.91 -10.56 -4.10
N ALA A 167 13.25 -10.59 -4.14
CA ALA A 167 14.01 -9.73 -5.05
C ALA A 167 13.61 -9.92 -6.54
N GLY A 168 13.14 -11.12 -6.90
CA GLY A 168 12.63 -11.43 -8.24
C GLY A 168 11.29 -10.78 -8.59
N ASP A 169 10.55 -10.27 -7.60
CA ASP A 169 9.21 -9.67 -7.81
C ASP A 169 9.26 -8.25 -8.38
N LEU A 170 10.43 -7.62 -8.42
CA LEU A 170 10.58 -6.23 -8.86
C LEU A 170 10.23 -6.10 -10.34
N GLY A 171 9.26 -5.23 -10.64
CA GLY A 171 8.73 -5.03 -11.98
C GLY A 171 7.58 -5.98 -12.36
N ASP A 172 7.23 -6.92 -11.49
CA ASP A 172 6.15 -7.87 -11.76
C ASP A 172 4.76 -7.30 -11.51
N THR A 173 3.77 -7.88 -12.20
CA THR A 173 2.36 -7.57 -11.99
C THR A 173 1.78 -8.45 -10.90
N PHE A 174 1.16 -7.80 -9.93
CA PHE A 174 0.47 -8.42 -8.80
C PHE A 174 -1.03 -8.25 -8.93
N ARG A 175 -1.74 -9.25 -8.41
CA ARG A 175 -3.20 -9.26 -8.36
C ARG A 175 -3.68 -9.50 -6.92
N LEU A 176 -4.27 -8.47 -6.33
CA LEU A 176 -4.96 -8.51 -5.06
C LEU A 176 -6.43 -8.84 -5.31
N ASN A 177 -6.91 -9.93 -4.73
CA ASN A 177 -8.28 -10.38 -4.90
C ASN A 177 -9.02 -10.39 -3.56
N PHE A 178 -10.20 -9.78 -3.55
CA PHE A 178 -11.20 -9.92 -2.51
C PHE A 178 -12.36 -10.73 -3.07
N TYR A 179 -12.55 -11.92 -2.55
CA TYR A 179 -13.69 -12.76 -2.89
C TYR A 179 -14.73 -12.64 -1.78
N GLY A 180 -15.98 -12.39 -2.14
CA GLY A 180 -17.03 -12.20 -1.17
C GLY A 180 -18.33 -11.73 -1.82
N GLY A 181 -19.28 -11.40 -0.96
CA GLY A 181 -20.66 -11.12 -1.38
C GLY A 181 -21.57 -12.29 -1.06
N GLY A 182 -22.81 -11.96 -0.70
CA GLY A 182 -23.85 -12.91 -0.38
C GLY A 182 -24.57 -13.41 -1.62
N SER A 183 -25.74 -14.01 -1.42
CA SER A 183 -26.50 -14.67 -2.50
C SER A 183 -27.32 -13.73 -3.38
N ASP A 184 -27.39 -12.44 -3.05
CA ASP A 184 -28.18 -11.44 -3.77
C ASP A 184 -27.67 -10.02 -3.48
N ASN A 185 -28.23 -9.03 -4.18
CA ASN A 185 -27.90 -7.61 -4.07
C ASN A 185 -28.16 -6.98 -2.69
N ASN A 186 -28.78 -7.69 -1.76
CA ASN A 186 -29.01 -7.23 -0.39
C ASN A 186 -27.94 -7.71 0.58
N ASN A 187 -26.92 -8.42 0.10
CA ASN A 187 -25.96 -9.05 0.98
C ASN A 187 -24.55 -8.82 0.48
N GLY A 188 -23.90 -7.75 0.96
CA GLY A 188 -22.61 -7.30 0.44
C GLY A 188 -21.47 -7.44 1.45
N LEU A 189 -20.29 -7.80 0.96
CA LEU A 189 -19.03 -7.44 1.61
C LEU A 189 -18.74 -5.98 1.24
N GLU A 190 -18.44 -5.14 2.22
CA GLU A 190 -18.01 -3.76 1.98
C GLU A 190 -16.54 -3.60 2.38
N LEU A 191 -15.75 -2.95 1.54
CA LEU A 191 -14.34 -2.65 1.77
C LEU A 191 -14.10 -1.13 1.71
N THR A 192 -13.11 -0.66 2.45
CA THR A 192 -12.64 0.73 2.40
C THR A 192 -11.19 0.82 2.84
N ASP A 193 -10.54 1.92 2.45
CA ASP A 193 -9.20 2.32 2.90
C ASP A 193 -8.21 1.16 2.69
N VAL A 194 -8.24 0.62 1.48
CA VAL A 194 -7.36 -0.47 1.08
C VAL A 194 -6.00 0.16 0.82
N THR A 195 -5.03 -0.22 1.64
CA THR A 195 -3.66 0.27 1.54
C THR A 195 -2.69 -0.89 1.46
N PHE A 196 -1.74 -0.83 0.53
CA PHE A 196 -0.60 -1.73 0.50
C PHE A 196 0.68 -0.92 0.48
N ALA A 197 1.41 -0.97 1.59
CA ALA A 197 2.64 -0.21 1.78
C ALA A 197 3.86 -1.14 1.83
N VAL A 198 4.96 -0.71 1.22
CA VAL A 198 6.26 -1.39 1.24
C VAL A 198 7.37 -0.37 1.45
N ALA A 199 8.46 -0.74 2.12
CA ALA A 199 9.59 0.17 2.28
C ALA A 199 10.34 0.34 0.93
N THR A 200 10.91 1.52 0.67
CA THR A 200 11.78 1.75 -0.50
C THR A 200 13.25 1.56 -0.17
N VAL A 201 14.03 1.09 -1.13
CA VAL A 201 15.50 1.11 -1.02
C VAL A 201 15.96 2.56 -1.04
N VAL A 202 16.73 2.90 -0.02
CA VAL A 202 17.43 4.16 0.05
C VAL A 202 18.58 4.15 -0.95
N VAL A 203 18.50 4.98 -1.99
CA VAL A 203 19.66 5.26 -2.85
C VAL A 203 20.46 6.38 -2.20
N PRO A 204 21.70 6.15 -1.71
CA PRO A 204 22.52 7.23 -1.20
C PRO A 204 22.78 8.24 -2.33
N THR A 205 22.36 9.48 -2.14
CA THR A 205 22.77 10.55 -3.07
C THR A 205 24.29 10.69 -3.01
N PRO A 206 24.99 10.80 -4.15
CA PRO A 206 26.42 11.05 -4.11
C PRO A 206 26.64 12.37 -3.38
N ALA A 207 27.25 12.30 -2.20
CA ALA A 207 27.47 13.47 -1.35
C ALA A 207 28.15 14.57 -2.18
N ALA A 208 27.55 15.77 -2.16
CA ALA A 208 28.11 17.00 -2.73
C ALA A 208 29.53 17.32 -2.23
N ALA A 209 30.05 16.58 -1.25
CA ALA A 209 31.43 16.58 -0.80
C ALA A 209 32.47 16.27 -1.91
N THR A 210 32.09 15.53 -2.95
CA THR A 210 33.03 15.19 -4.04
C THR A 210 33.38 16.39 -4.95
N MET A 211 32.50 17.40 -5.03
CA MET A 211 32.77 18.62 -5.81
C MET A 211 33.56 19.68 -5.04
N GLY A 212 33.51 19.67 -3.70
CA GLY A 212 34.29 20.60 -2.88
C GLY A 212 35.79 20.30 -2.85
N LEU A 213 36.19 19.03 -2.90
CA LEU A 213 37.61 18.64 -2.85
C LEU A 213 38.38 18.94 -4.13
N LEU A 214 37.72 18.94 -5.30
CA LEU A 214 38.37 19.28 -6.57
C LEU A 214 38.67 20.79 -6.67
N LEU A 215 37.83 21.63 -6.07
CA LEU A 215 38.03 23.08 -6.03
C LEU A 215 39.18 23.49 -5.09
N LEU A 216 39.38 22.80 -3.96
CA LEU A 216 40.49 23.12 -3.04
C LEU A 216 41.86 22.63 -3.51
N ALA A 217 41.91 21.52 -4.27
CA ALA A 217 43.16 21.03 -4.86
C ALA A 217 43.67 21.90 -6.02
N GLY A 218 42.77 22.58 -6.76
CA GLY A 218 43.13 23.46 -7.87
C GLY A 218 43.79 24.79 -7.47
N PHE A 219 43.48 25.32 -6.28
CA PHE A 219 44.06 26.58 -5.79
C PHE A 219 45.37 26.41 -5.00
N GLY A 220 45.73 25.19 -4.59
CA GLY A 220 46.92 24.93 -3.76
C GLY A 220 48.23 24.67 -4.51
N LEU A 221 48.20 24.40 -5.82
CA LEU A 221 49.38 24.03 -6.61
C LEU A 221 50.03 25.19 -7.37
N GLY A 222 49.49 26.41 -7.26
CA GLY A 222 49.93 27.56 -8.05
C GLY A 222 50.60 28.68 -7.25
N ARG A 223 51.67 28.41 -6.48
CA ARG A 223 52.69 29.42 -6.07
C ARG A 223 53.82 28.81 -5.22
N ARG A 224 54.82 28.24 -5.90
CA ARG A 224 56.22 28.36 -5.47
C ARG A 224 57.08 28.62 -6.69
N ARG A 225 57.45 29.89 -6.87
CA ARG A 225 58.57 30.25 -7.73
C ARG A 225 59.43 31.20 -6.92
N ASP A 226 60.41 30.62 -6.26
CA ASP A 226 61.48 31.34 -5.58
C ASP A 226 62.24 32.17 -6.61
N ARG A 227 62.46 33.45 -6.32
CA ARG A 227 63.46 34.27 -7.01
C ARG A 227 64.63 34.46 -6.05
N LEU A 228 65.72 33.77 -6.35
CA LEU A 228 67.07 34.18 -5.98
C LEU A 228 67.58 35.11 -7.08
N PHE A 229 68.13 36.25 -6.65
CA PHE A 229 69.17 37.15 -7.19
C PHE A 229 68.81 38.60 -6.86
#